data_AF-A0A3A4K5N9-F1
#
_entry.id   AF-A0A3A4K5N9-F1
#
_cell.length_a   1.000
_cell.length_b   1.000
_cell.length_c   1.000
_cell.angle_alpha   90.00
_cell.angle_beta   90.00
_cell.angle_gamma   90.00
#
_symmetry.space_group_name_H-M   'P 1'
#
loop_
_entity.id
_entity.type
_entity.pdbx_description
1 polymer ?
#
loop_
_entity_poly.entity_id
_entity_poly.type
_entity_poly.pdbx_seq_one_letter_code
_entity_poly.pdbx_strand_id
1 'polypeptide(L)' 'MIDLNDEALALAAKELGTTTKKDTVNAALEFVAERRRRIEQVLNDPYGFGVGPDIDDPDIMDQARR' A
#
# COMPACT_ATOMS: atom_id res chain seq x y z
N MET A 1 15.09 22.79 -14.20
CA MET A 1 15.30 21.40 -14.67
C MET A 1 15.54 20.58 -13.42
N ILE A 2 14.79 19.49 -13.22
CA ILE A 2 14.99 18.59 -12.06
C ILE A 2 15.92 17.48 -12.52
N ASP A 3 16.92 17.18 -11.72
CA ASP A 3 17.79 16.03 -11.94
C ASP A 3 17.11 14.76 -11.40
N LEU A 4 17.08 13.72 -12.22
CA LEU A 4 16.43 12.45 -11.92
C LEU A 4 17.45 11.34 -12.13
N ASN A 5 17.53 10.43 -11.16
CA ASN A 5 18.31 9.21 -11.33
C ASN A 5 17.65 8.33 -12.41
N ASP A 6 18.30 8.20 -13.56
CA ASP A 6 17.78 7.45 -14.71
C ASP A 6 17.65 5.94 -14.44
N GLU A 7 18.50 5.35 -13.58
CA GLU A 7 18.40 3.94 -13.19
C GLU A 7 17.15 3.70 -12.35
N ALA A 8 16.92 4.57 -11.34
CA ALA A 8 15.73 4.51 -10.50
C ALA A 8 14.45 4.72 -11.34
N LEU A 9 14.50 5.62 -12.31
CA LEU A 9 13.38 5.88 -13.21
C LEU A 9 13.08 4.68 -14.12
N ALA A 10 14.10 4.00 -14.64
CA ALA A 10 13.94 2.79 -15.45
C ALA A 10 13.34 1.63 -14.63
N LEU A 11 13.79 1.45 -13.39
CA LEU A 11 13.23 0.46 -12.47
C LEU A 11 11.76 0.77 -12.17
N ALA A 12 11.45 2.01 -11.81
CA ALA A 12 10.07 2.42 -11.55
C ALA A 12 9.17 2.22 -12.78
N ALA A 13 9.68 2.52 -13.99
CA ALA A 13 8.91 2.32 -15.23
C ALA A 13 8.56 0.85 -15.46
N LYS A 14 9.51 -0.06 -15.17
CA LYS A 14 9.28 -1.50 -15.27
C LYS A 14 8.25 -2.00 -14.26
N GLU A 15 8.36 -1.57 -13.00
CA GLU A 15 7.45 -1.98 -11.92
C GLU A 15 6.03 -1.42 -12.13
N LEU A 16 5.92 -0.17 -12.61
CA LEU A 16 4.64 0.51 -12.83
C LEU A 16 4.03 0.26 -14.21
N GLY A 17 4.76 -0.39 -15.12
CA GLY A 17 4.31 -0.67 -16.49
C GLY A 17 4.16 0.58 -17.38
N THR A 18 4.91 1.65 -17.09
CA THR A 18 4.83 2.92 -17.82
C THR A 18 5.91 3.01 -18.91
N THR A 19 5.62 3.78 -19.97
CA THR A 19 6.49 3.88 -21.15
C THR A 19 7.14 5.25 -21.30
N THR A 20 6.66 6.28 -20.60
CA THR A 20 7.23 7.63 -20.64
C THR A 20 7.72 8.06 -19.27
N LYS A 21 8.79 8.89 -19.23
CA LYS A 21 9.35 9.44 -17.98
C LYS A 21 8.28 10.17 -17.16
N LYS A 22 7.41 10.95 -17.82
CA LYS A 22 6.32 11.71 -17.18
C LYS A 22 5.32 10.77 -16.51
N ASP A 23 4.90 9.71 -17.21
CA ASP A 23 3.92 8.77 -16.67
C ASP A 23 4.51 7.99 -15.49
N THR A 24 5.78 7.59 -15.58
CA THR A 24 6.49 6.95 -14.46
C THR A 24 6.53 7.84 -13.23
N VAL A 25 6.89 9.12 -13.39
CA VAL A 25 6.96 10.06 -12.26
C VAL A 25 5.59 10.28 -11.65
N ASN A 26 4.56 10.51 -12.46
CA ASN A 26 3.20 10.72 -11.96
C ASN A 26 2.66 9.48 -11.23
N ALA A 27 2.81 8.29 -11.83
CA ALA A 27 2.37 7.04 -11.22
C ALA A 27 3.14 6.73 -9.93
N ALA A 28 4.44 7.02 -9.87
CA ALA A 28 5.24 6.84 -8.66
C ALA A 28 4.78 7.76 -7.52
N LEU A 29 4.49 9.03 -7.83
CA LEU A 29 3.99 9.99 -6.85
C LEU A 29 2.62 9.58 -6.30
N GLU A 30 1.71 9.16 -7.18
CA GLU A 30 0.39 8.65 -6.79
C GLU A 30 0.53 7.38 -5.94
N PHE A 31 1.39 6.44 -6.34
CA PHE A 31 1.66 5.23 -5.59
C PHE A 31 2.15 5.51 -4.17
N VAL A 32 3.05 6.48 -3.98
CA VAL A 32 3.55 6.87 -2.65
C VAL A 32 2.45 7.51 -1.81
N ALA A 33 1.62 8.38 -2.40
CA ALA A 33 0.49 8.98 -1.70
C ALA A 33 -0.53 7.91 -1.25
N GLU A 34 -0.87 6.97 -2.13
CA GLU A 34 -1.78 5.86 -1.84
C GLU A 34 -1.19 4.85 -0.85
N ARG A 35 0.13 4.60 -0.93
CA ARG A 35 0.83 3.80 0.09
C ARG A 35 0.69 4.42 1.46
N ARG A 36 0.87 5.74 1.58
CA ARG A 36 0.72 6.45 2.85
C ARG A 36 -0.72 6.36 3.39
N ARG A 37 -1.72 6.60 2.53
CA ARG A 37 -3.14 6.49 2.89
C ARG A 37 -3.50 5.10 3.42
N ARG A 38 -3.06 4.02 2.75
CA ARG A 38 -3.31 2.64 3.20
C ARG A 38 -2.69 2.35 4.57
N ILE A 39 -1.48 2.84 4.84
CA ILE A 39 -0.84 2.69 6.15
C ILE A 39 -1.62 3.46 7.23
N GLU A 40 -2.02 4.69 6.95
CA GLU A 40 -2.80 5.49 7.89
C GLU A 40 -4.18 4.88 8.18
N GLN A 41 -4.82 4.28 7.17
CA GLN A 41 -6.06 3.52 7.38
C GLN A 41 -5.86 2.38 8.39
N VAL A 42 -4.82 1.57 8.21
CA VAL A 42 -4.51 0.47 9.14
C VAL A 42 -4.18 0.96 10.54
N LEU A 43 -3.43 2.06 10.67
CA LEU A 43 -3.01 2.58 11.98
C LEU A 43 -4.13 3.30 12.75
N ASN A 44 -5.09 3.90 12.03
CA ASN A 44 -6.19 4.64 12.65
C ASN A 44 -7.44 3.77 12.87
N ASP A 45 -7.50 2.58 12.26
CA ASP A 45 -8.50 1.57 12.55
C ASP A 45 -8.05 0.73 13.76
N PRO A 46 -8.77 0.74 14.90
CA PRO A 46 -8.46 -0.10 16.05
C PRO A 46 -8.35 -1.60 15.72
N TYR A 47 -8.97 -2.04 14.63
CA TYR A 47 -8.97 -3.43 14.16
C TYR A 47 -8.20 -3.59 12.84
N GLY A 48 -7.46 -2.56 12.40
CA GLY A 48 -6.79 -2.53 11.09
C GLY A 48 -5.72 -3.61 10.89
N PHE A 49 -5.24 -4.21 11.97
CA PHE A 49 -4.32 -5.36 11.95
C PHE A 49 -5.04 -6.72 11.90
N GLY A 50 -6.36 -6.74 11.72
CA GLY A 50 -7.17 -7.97 11.72
C GLY A 50 -7.42 -8.53 13.11
N VAL A 51 -7.15 -7.74 14.15
CA VAL A 51 -7.45 -8.07 15.55
C VAL A 51 -8.77 -7.42 15.92
N GLY A 52 -9.89 -8.02 15.49
CA GLY A 52 -11.23 -7.55 15.84
C GLY A 52 -11.45 -7.50 17.36
N PRO A 53 -12.49 -6.79 17.84
CA PRO A 53 -12.79 -6.73 19.27
C PRO A 53 -13.20 -8.09 19.85
N ASP A 54 -13.53 -9.02 18.97
CA ASP A 54 -14.00 -10.38 19.20
C ASP A 54 -12.89 -11.43 18.97
N ILE A 55 -11.64 -11.01 18.74
CA ILE A 55 -10.56 -11.96 18.46
C ILE A 55 -10.25 -12.89 19.64
N ASP A 56 -10.63 -12.50 20.85
CA ASP A 56 -10.56 -13.30 22.07
C ASP A 56 -11.90 -13.96 22.45
N ASP A 57 -12.95 -13.79 21.65
CA ASP A 57 -14.26 -14.41 21.89
C ASP A 57 -14.23 -15.91 21.53
N PRO A 58 -14.38 -16.82 22.52
CA PRO A 58 -14.27 -18.25 22.30
C PRO A 58 -15.37 -18.81 21.38
N ASP A 59 -16.56 -18.21 21.36
CA ASP A 59 -17.68 -18.67 20.52
C ASP A 59 -17.45 -18.29 19.04
N ILE A 60 -16.87 -17.11 18.79
CA ILE A 60 -16.45 -16.68 17.45
C ILE A 60 -15.29 -17.53 16.93
N MET A 61 -14.30 -17.84 17.78
CA MET A 61 -13.18 -18.72 17.44
C MET A 61 -13.63 -20.15 17.10
N ASP A 62 -14.63 -20.70 17.81
CA ASP A 62 -15.17 -22.04 17.53
C ASP A 62 -15.92 -22.08 16.19
N GLN A 63 -16.68 -21.03 15.87
CA GLN A 63 -17.39 -20.91 14.59
C GLN A 63 -16.45 -20.80 13.39
N ALA A 64 -15.32 -20.08 13.52
CA ALA A 64 -14.36 -19.90 12.43
C ALA A 64 -13.57 -21.19 12.06
N ARG A 65 -13.57 -22.20 12.93
CA ARG A 65 -12.86 -23.48 12.72
C ARG A 65 -13.70 -24.54 12.00
N ARG A 66 -15.01 -24.33 11.87
CA ARG A 66 -15.93 -25.25 11.16
C ARG A 66 -15.92 -25.00 9.66
#